data_AF-A0AAE0KW87-F1
#
_entry.id   AF-A0AAE0KW87-F1
#
_cell.length_a   1.000
_cell.length_b   1.000
_cell.length_c   1.000
_cell.angle_alpha   90.00
_cell.angle_beta   90.00
_cell.angle_gamma   90.00
#
_symmetry.space_group_name_H-M   'P 1'
#
loop_
_entity.id
_entity.type
_entity.pdbx_description
1 polymer ?
#
loop_
_entity_poly.entity_id
_entity_poly.type
_entity_poly.pdbx_seq_one_letter_code
_entity_poly.pdbx_strand_id
1 'polypeptide(L)'
;MKAQLKRHMPVSKAGDRVPLGGRLSLFAPPIQVQRSKNSRSKTSRCPATRAKHLRVSGNYSIGVDVGTQSTKAVVYDCLERTVVGRGAYAYGLLPCDKPGVAEQDPATWEKGMREAIKQATSDLDPSKVSAIGVSGQQHGLVAVDSHDQVIRPSKLWCDLESAAEAELLSQAWGVDMQPAFTATKILWLKNNEPDNFARMEK
;
A
#
# COMPACT_ATOMS: atom_id res chain seq x y z
N MET A 1 -3.26 9.03 -49.54
CA MET A 1 -2.60 10.36 -49.50
C MET A 1 -2.12 10.61 -48.08
N LYS A 2 -0.81 10.79 -47.90
CA LYS A 2 -0.15 11.08 -46.61
C LYS A 2 -0.34 12.56 -46.27
N ALA A 3 -0.54 12.88 -44.99
CA ALA A 3 -0.18 14.19 -44.45
C ALA A 3 0.29 14.03 -42.99
N GLN A 4 1.60 14.02 -42.81
CA GLN A 4 2.30 14.17 -41.54
C GLN A 4 2.36 15.66 -41.20
N LEU A 5 2.03 16.05 -39.96
CA LEU A 5 2.35 17.36 -39.43
C LEU A 5 3.44 17.22 -38.37
N LYS A 6 4.71 17.33 -38.78
CA LYS A 6 5.87 17.49 -37.89
C LYS A 6 6.06 18.99 -37.62
N ARG A 7 5.80 19.45 -36.40
CA ARG A 7 6.27 20.76 -35.93
C ARG A 7 7.61 20.60 -35.22
N HIS A 8 8.62 21.27 -35.76
CA HIS A 8 9.97 21.38 -35.22
C HIS A 8 9.96 22.29 -33.98
N MET A 9 10.54 21.84 -32.88
CA MET A 9 11.01 22.70 -31.79
C MET A 9 12.55 22.76 -31.82
N PRO A 10 13.16 23.95 -31.62
CA PRO A 10 14.60 24.10 -31.69
C PRO A 10 15.29 23.56 -30.42
N VAL A 11 16.35 22.77 -30.65
CA VAL A 11 17.28 22.30 -29.63
C VAL A 11 18.15 23.48 -29.19
N SER A 12 18.02 23.89 -27.92
CA SER A 12 18.92 24.86 -27.29
C SER A 12 20.22 24.17 -26.84
N LYS A 13 21.34 24.86 -27.05
CA LYS A 13 22.71 24.38 -26.85
C LYS A 13 23.03 24.22 -25.36
N ALA A 14 23.61 23.08 -25.03
CA ALA A 14 24.26 22.84 -23.74
C ALA A 14 25.53 23.71 -23.62
N GLY A 15 25.62 24.48 -22.55
CA GLY A 15 26.81 25.26 -22.25
C GLY A 15 26.59 26.16 -21.05
N ASP A 16 26.59 25.57 -19.85
CA ASP A 16 27.08 26.23 -18.64
C ASP A 16 27.51 25.15 -17.63
N ARG A 17 28.82 25.11 -17.35
CA ARG A 17 29.44 24.22 -16.37
C ARG A 17 29.36 24.88 -15.01
N VAL A 18 28.64 24.27 -14.08
CA VAL A 18 28.76 24.54 -12.64
C VAL A 18 29.89 23.67 -12.08
N PRO A 19 30.83 24.19 -11.27
CA PRO A 19 32.01 23.44 -10.87
C PRO A 19 31.67 22.39 -9.79
N LEU A 20 31.85 21.11 -10.11
CA LEU A 20 31.90 20.02 -9.14
C LEU A 20 33.30 19.98 -8.50
N GLY A 21 33.50 20.76 -7.45
CA GLY A 21 34.69 20.71 -6.60
C GLY A 21 34.35 20.10 -5.24
N GLY A 22 34.71 18.83 -5.03
CA GLY A 22 34.58 18.16 -3.73
C GLY A 22 34.80 16.66 -3.83
N ARG A 23 36.06 16.22 -3.73
CA ARG A 23 36.41 14.81 -3.50
C ARG A 23 35.85 14.37 -2.15
N LEU A 24 34.90 13.43 -2.12
CA LEU A 24 34.72 12.54 -0.98
C LEU A 24 35.34 11.18 -1.34
N SER A 25 36.53 10.92 -0.79
CA SER A 25 37.13 9.59 -0.78
C SER A 25 36.41 8.72 0.25
N LEU A 26 35.51 7.85 -0.21
CA LEU A 26 34.95 6.76 0.60
C LEU A 26 35.64 5.45 0.20
N PHE A 27 36.88 5.27 0.67
CA PHE A 27 37.49 3.94 0.77
C PHE A 27 37.19 3.42 2.17
N ALA A 28 36.16 2.56 2.30
CA ALA A 28 36.01 1.72 3.48
C ALA A 28 36.89 0.46 3.29
N PRO A 29 37.70 0.06 4.29
CA PRO A 29 38.49 -1.16 4.17
C PRO A 29 37.59 -2.41 4.29
N PRO A 30 38.01 -3.55 3.74
CA PRO A 30 37.23 -4.79 3.80
C PRO A 30 37.10 -5.27 5.25
N ILE A 31 35.87 -5.58 5.66
CA ILE A 31 35.54 -6.18 6.95
C ILE A 31 36.14 -7.59 7.00
N GLN A 32 37.11 -7.81 7.90
CA GLN A 32 37.59 -9.16 8.20
C GLN A 32 36.60 -9.88 9.11
N VAL A 33 36.01 -10.95 8.61
CA VAL A 33 35.19 -11.88 9.40
C VAL A 33 36.11 -12.82 10.18
N GLN A 34 36.28 -12.58 11.48
CA GLN A 34 36.93 -13.55 12.36
C GLN A 34 35.99 -14.72 12.63
N ARG A 35 36.40 -15.93 12.25
CA ARG A 35 35.70 -17.18 12.60
C ARG A 35 35.92 -17.48 14.08
N SER A 36 34.87 -17.28 14.88
CA SER A 36 34.80 -17.76 16.26
C SER A 36 34.84 -19.29 16.30
N LYS A 37 35.72 -19.86 17.14
CA LYS A 37 35.81 -21.30 17.39
C LYS A 37 34.64 -21.73 18.29
N ASN A 38 33.78 -22.60 17.76
CA ASN A 38 32.67 -23.23 18.49
C ASN A 38 33.14 -23.92 19.78
N SER A 39 32.70 -23.42 20.93
CA SER A 39 32.60 -24.23 22.15
C SER A 39 31.20 -24.82 22.22
N ARG A 40 31.10 -26.15 22.36
CA ARG A 40 29.83 -26.87 22.45
C ARG A 40 29.16 -26.51 23.78
N SER A 41 28.17 -25.62 23.74
CA SER A 41 27.25 -25.43 24.87
C SER A 41 26.29 -26.64 24.93
N LYS A 42 26.19 -27.24 26.11
CA LYS A 42 25.23 -28.32 26.38
C LYS A 42 23.82 -27.75 26.19
N THR A 43 23.06 -28.31 25.26
CA THR A 43 21.66 -27.94 25.03
C THR A 43 20.82 -28.40 26.23
N SER A 44 20.56 -27.48 27.17
CA SER A 44 19.47 -27.66 28.12
C SER A 44 18.17 -27.68 27.31
N ARG A 45 17.51 -28.84 27.24
CA ARG A 45 16.19 -28.95 26.61
C ARG A 45 15.25 -27.97 27.31
N CYS A 46 14.77 -26.99 26.56
CA CYS A 46 13.66 -26.15 26.96
C CYS A 46 12.47 -27.09 27.27
N PRO A 47 11.81 -26.98 28.44
CA PRO A 47 10.59 -27.74 28.67
C PRO A 47 9.62 -27.36 27.57
N ALA A 48 9.05 -28.34 26.87
CA ALA A 48 7.96 -28.09 25.94
C ALA A 48 6.80 -27.51 26.75
N THR A 49 6.70 -26.18 26.81
CA THR A 49 5.50 -25.50 27.24
C THR A 49 4.42 -25.92 26.27
N ARG A 50 3.55 -26.84 26.70
CA ARG A 50 2.32 -27.19 26.02
C ARG A 50 1.58 -25.87 25.79
N ALA A 51 1.69 -25.33 24.56
CA ALA A 51 0.94 -24.16 24.16
C ALA A 51 -0.51 -24.49 24.48
N LYS A 52 -1.08 -23.75 25.45
CA LYS A 52 -2.50 -23.85 25.77
C LYS A 52 -3.20 -23.62 24.44
N HIS A 53 -3.78 -24.68 23.85
CA HIS A 53 -4.61 -24.55 22.67
C HIS A 53 -5.67 -23.53 23.04
N LEU A 54 -5.57 -22.33 22.47
CA LEU A 54 -6.62 -21.34 22.56
C LEU A 54 -7.83 -22.04 21.93
N ARG A 55 -8.77 -22.48 22.77
CA ARG A 55 -10.03 -23.02 22.27
C ARG A 55 -10.78 -21.84 21.70
N VAL A 56 -10.59 -21.59 20.40
CA VAL A 56 -11.42 -20.64 19.70
C VAL A 56 -12.78 -21.30 19.59
N SER A 57 -13.75 -20.77 20.35
CA SER A 57 -15.09 -21.36 20.50
C SER A 57 -15.94 -21.21 19.24
N GLY A 58 -15.53 -20.34 18.32
CA GLY A 58 -16.20 -20.11 17.05
C GLY A 58 -15.65 -20.94 15.89
N ASN A 59 -16.53 -21.36 14.99
CA ASN A 59 -16.19 -22.07 13.76
C ASN A 59 -16.25 -21.18 12.51
N TYR A 60 -16.66 -19.91 12.62
CA TYR A 60 -16.74 -19.00 11.47
C TYR A 60 -15.49 -18.14 11.31
N SER A 61 -14.92 -18.12 10.11
CA SER A 61 -13.90 -17.15 9.70
C SER A 61 -14.49 -16.18 8.69
N ILE A 62 -14.29 -14.87 8.90
CA ILE A 62 -14.71 -13.84 7.95
C ILE A 62 -13.52 -13.48 7.06
N GLY A 63 -13.68 -13.56 5.75
CA GLY A 63 -12.74 -13.02 4.77
C GLY A 63 -13.28 -11.71 4.19
N VAL A 64 -12.51 -10.63 4.27
CA VAL A 64 -12.84 -9.31 3.71
C VAL A 64 -11.87 -8.97 2.60
N ASP A 65 -12.37 -8.50 1.47
CA ASP A 65 -11.59 -8.03 0.32
C ASP A 65 -11.99 -6.59 -0.01
N VAL A 66 -11.14 -5.62 0.35
CA VAL A 66 -11.31 -4.19 0.08
C VAL A 66 -10.73 -3.86 -1.30
N GLY A 67 -11.52 -4.11 -2.34
CA GLY A 67 -11.14 -3.85 -3.71
C GLY A 67 -11.35 -2.39 -4.14
N THR A 68 -10.93 -2.06 -5.36
CA THR A 68 -11.06 -0.71 -5.93
C THR A 68 -12.50 -0.31 -6.21
N GLN A 69 -13.39 -1.24 -6.57
CA GLN A 69 -14.79 -0.92 -6.96
C GLN A 69 -15.82 -1.38 -5.93
N SER A 70 -15.42 -2.24 -5.00
CA SER A 70 -16.29 -2.77 -3.95
C SER A 70 -15.48 -3.39 -2.84
N THR A 71 -16.06 -3.41 -1.65
CA THR A 71 -15.66 -4.32 -0.58
C THR A 71 -16.56 -5.54 -0.59
N LYS A 72 -15.97 -6.72 -0.47
CA LYS A 72 -16.67 -8.00 -0.39
C LYS A 72 -16.34 -8.68 0.93
N ALA A 73 -17.31 -9.39 1.50
CA ALA A 73 -17.11 -10.22 2.67
C ALA A 73 -17.70 -11.61 2.45
N VAL A 74 -17.01 -12.63 2.96
CA VAL A 74 -17.48 -14.01 3.00
C VAL A 74 -17.36 -14.56 4.41
N VAL A 75 -18.30 -15.37 4.85
CA VAL A 75 -18.21 -16.15 6.09
C VAL A 75 -18.01 -17.61 5.73
N TYR A 76 -16.90 -18.18 6.19
CA TYR A 76 -16.54 -19.57 5.99
C TYR A 76 -16.70 -20.35 7.29
N ASP A 77 -17.50 -21.41 7.27
CA ASP A 77 -17.59 -22.38 8.35
C ASP A 77 -16.42 -23.36 8.27
N CYS A 78 -15.51 -23.32 9.23
CA CYS A 78 -14.33 -24.16 9.29
C CYS A 78 -14.64 -25.62 9.66
N LEU A 79 -15.77 -25.90 10.32
CA LEU A 79 -16.19 -27.26 10.65
C LEU A 79 -16.84 -27.91 9.43
N GLU A 80 -17.83 -27.23 8.85
CA GLU A 80 -18.58 -27.71 7.68
C GLU A 80 -17.83 -27.49 6.36
N ARG A 81 -16.71 -26.74 6.41
CA ARG A 81 -15.83 -26.42 5.28
C ARG A 81 -16.56 -25.75 4.11
N THR A 82 -17.52 -24.89 4.41
CA THR A 82 -18.40 -24.26 3.41
C THR A 82 -18.56 -22.76 3.63
N VAL A 83 -18.88 -22.03 2.56
CA VAL A 83 -19.22 -20.60 2.66
C VAL A 83 -20.69 -20.47 3.03
N VAL A 84 -20.95 -19.94 4.23
CA VAL A 84 -22.29 -19.81 4.83
C VAL A 84 -22.87 -18.40 4.75
N GLY A 85 -22.06 -17.41 4.35
CA GLY A 85 -22.50 -16.01 4.25
C GLY A 85 -21.69 -15.23 3.21
N ARG A 86 -22.34 -14.26 2.55
CA ARG A 86 -21.72 -13.38 1.56
C ARG A 86 -22.34 -11.99 1.66
N GLY A 87 -21.52 -10.96 1.49
CA GLY A 87 -21.97 -9.58 1.46
C GLY A 87 -21.06 -8.73 0.58
N ALA A 88 -21.59 -7.63 0.06
CA ALA A 88 -20.83 -6.72 -0.77
C ALA A 88 -21.34 -5.29 -0.64
N TYR A 89 -20.44 -4.34 -0.85
CA TYR A 89 -20.77 -2.93 -0.93
C TYR A 89 -19.94 -2.28 -2.04
N ALA A 90 -20.61 -1.67 -3.01
CA ALA A 90 -19.97 -1.03 -4.15
C ALA A 90 -19.67 0.45 -3.87
N TYR A 91 -18.58 0.95 -4.44
CA TYR A 91 -18.20 2.35 -4.40
C TYR A 91 -17.39 2.75 -5.65
N GLY A 92 -17.49 4.03 -6.00
CA GLY A 92 -16.84 4.60 -7.19
C GLY A 92 -15.59 5.41 -6.85
N LEU A 93 -14.97 5.95 -7.90
CA LEU A 93 -13.99 7.02 -7.77
C LEU A 93 -14.71 8.33 -7.42
N LEU A 94 -14.00 9.26 -6.79
CA LEU A 94 -14.45 10.64 -6.69
C LEU A 94 -14.52 11.26 -8.10
N PRO A 95 -15.54 12.09 -8.40
CA PRO A 95 -15.63 12.78 -9.68
C PRO A 95 -14.41 13.67 -9.92
N CYS A 96 -13.78 13.53 -11.08
CA CYS A 96 -12.70 14.40 -11.54
C CYS A 96 -12.69 14.48 -13.05
N ASP A 97 -12.58 15.69 -13.60
CA ASP A 97 -12.53 15.91 -15.05
C ASP A 97 -11.10 15.75 -15.62
N LYS A 98 -10.09 15.61 -14.76
CA LYS A 98 -8.70 15.43 -15.19
C LYS A 98 -8.45 13.96 -15.57
N PRO A 99 -8.03 13.67 -16.83
CA PRO A 99 -7.66 12.32 -17.23
C PRO A 99 -6.52 11.76 -16.36
N GLY A 100 -6.64 10.48 -15.98
CA GLY A 100 -5.61 9.80 -15.20
C GLY A 100 -5.69 10.00 -13.69
N VAL A 101 -6.60 10.86 -13.19
CA VAL A 101 -6.87 10.97 -11.75
C VAL A 101 -7.78 9.82 -11.32
N ALA A 102 -7.39 9.11 -10.26
CA ALA A 102 -8.17 8.04 -9.68
C ALA A 102 -8.09 8.12 -8.16
N GLU A 103 -9.10 8.75 -7.56
CA GLU A 103 -9.14 9.01 -6.12
C GLU A 103 -10.38 8.43 -5.47
N GLN A 104 -10.27 8.05 -4.21
CA GLN A 104 -11.38 7.61 -3.37
C GLN A 104 -11.30 8.24 -2.00
N ASP A 105 -12.46 8.43 -1.38
CA ASP A 105 -12.55 8.74 0.04
C ASP A 105 -12.34 7.44 0.85
N PRO A 106 -11.26 7.31 1.66
CA PRO A 106 -11.02 6.14 2.50
C PRO A 106 -12.16 5.83 3.48
N ALA A 107 -12.95 6.81 3.90
CA ALA A 107 -14.12 6.58 4.75
C ALA A 107 -15.17 5.69 4.06
N THR A 108 -15.19 5.70 2.72
CA THR A 108 -16.07 4.82 1.93
C THR A 108 -15.66 3.35 2.03
N TRP A 109 -14.36 3.06 2.21
CA TRP A 109 -13.86 1.70 2.41
C TRP A 109 -14.24 1.15 3.78
N GLU A 110 -14.13 1.98 4.83
CA GLU A 110 -14.57 1.60 6.17
C GLU A 110 -16.07 1.30 6.19
N LYS A 111 -16.88 2.18 5.60
CA LYS A 111 -18.32 1.95 5.42
C LYS A 111 -18.57 0.66 4.63
N GLY A 112 -17.86 0.46 3.53
CA GLY A 112 -18.00 -0.72 2.68
C GLY A 112 -17.70 -2.02 3.41
N MET A 113 -16.66 -2.04 4.25
CA MET A 113 -16.33 -3.17 5.12
C MET A 113 -17.46 -3.46 6.12
N ARG A 114 -17.96 -2.43 6.81
CA ARG A 114 -19.06 -2.60 7.78
C ARG A 114 -20.32 -3.16 7.14
N GLU A 115 -20.73 -2.62 5.99
CA GLU A 115 -21.93 -3.07 5.28
C GLU A 115 -21.76 -4.47 4.68
N ALA A 116 -20.60 -4.77 4.08
CA ALA A 116 -20.34 -6.10 3.53
C ALA A 116 -20.33 -7.17 4.63
N ILE A 117 -19.70 -6.92 5.77
CA ILE A 117 -19.70 -7.84 6.92
C ILE A 117 -21.13 -8.02 7.45
N LYS A 118 -21.86 -6.92 7.66
CA LYS A 118 -23.24 -6.95 8.16
C LYS A 118 -24.15 -7.80 7.26
N GLN A 119 -24.04 -7.65 5.95
CA GLN A 119 -24.77 -8.48 4.99
C GLN A 119 -24.34 -9.95 5.06
N ALA A 120 -23.03 -10.22 5.16
CA ALA A 120 -22.50 -11.58 5.18
C ALA A 120 -22.88 -12.35 6.47
N THR A 121 -23.23 -11.65 7.55
CA THR A 121 -23.56 -12.25 8.84
C THR A 121 -25.04 -12.10 9.24
N SER A 122 -25.94 -11.66 8.34
CA SER A 122 -27.34 -11.30 8.67
C SER A 122 -28.10 -12.39 9.43
N ASP A 123 -27.87 -13.65 9.06
CA ASP A 123 -28.57 -14.83 9.58
C ASP A 123 -27.66 -15.76 10.39
N LEU A 124 -26.49 -15.27 10.80
CA LEU A 124 -25.47 -16.04 11.51
C LEU A 124 -25.32 -15.56 12.95
N ASP A 125 -24.97 -16.48 13.84
CA ASP A 125 -24.61 -16.15 15.21
C ASP A 125 -23.20 -15.54 15.25
N PRO A 126 -23.06 -14.22 15.54
CA PRO A 126 -21.77 -13.55 15.53
C PRO A 126 -20.83 -14.07 16.63
N SER A 127 -21.34 -14.71 17.68
CA SER A 127 -20.50 -15.30 18.75
C SER A 127 -19.66 -16.48 18.26
N LYS A 128 -19.99 -17.04 17.09
CA LYS A 128 -19.24 -18.12 16.43
C LYS A 128 -18.12 -17.61 15.52
N VAL A 129 -17.92 -16.31 15.38
CA VAL A 129 -16.80 -15.76 14.61
C VAL A 129 -15.51 -15.89 15.41
N SER A 130 -14.52 -16.56 14.83
CA SER A 130 -13.24 -16.91 15.45
C SER A 130 -12.06 -16.13 14.87
N ALA A 131 -12.17 -15.68 13.62
CA ALA A 131 -11.12 -14.95 12.92
C ALA A 131 -11.70 -14.01 11.87
N ILE A 132 -10.97 -12.93 11.59
CA ILE A 132 -11.20 -12.05 10.45
C ILE A 132 -9.88 -11.94 9.67
N GLY A 133 -9.91 -12.29 8.39
CA GLY A 133 -8.83 -12.06 7.44
C GLY A 133 -9.18 -10.89 6.53
N VAL A 134 -8.23 -10.00 6.28
CA VAL A 134 -8.43 -8.83 5.42
C VAL A 134 -7.42 -8.85 4.28
N SER A 135 -7.93 -8.68 3.07
CA SER A 135 -7.20 -8.40 1.83
C SER A 135 -7.64 -7.02 1.33
N GLY A 136 -6.79 -6.36 0.55
CA GLY A 136 -7.15 -5.08 -0.02
C GLY A 136 -6.27 -4.70 -1.21
N GLN A 137 -6.71 -3.66 -1.91
CA GLN A 137 -5.93 -3.06 -2.99
C GLN A 137 -4.55 -2.59 -2.51
N GLN A 138 -3.56 -2.71 -3.39
CA GLN A 138 -2.18 -2.29 -3.13
C GLN A 138 -1.90 -0.90 -3.72
N HIS A 139 -0.80 -0.28 -3.29
CA HIS A 139 -0.22 0.95 -3.85
C HIS A 139 -1.06 2.24 -3.84
N GLY A 140 -2.16 2.26 -3.09
CA GLY A 140 -2.81 3.52 -2.72
C GLY A 140 -1.94 4.37 -1.77
N LEU A 141 -2.27 5.65 -1.64
CA LEU A 141 -1.75 6.53 -0.60
C LEU A 141 -2.90 7.05 0.26
N VAL A 142 -3.02 6.53 1.47
CA VAL A 142 -3.87 7.10 2.52
C VAL A 142 -2.97 7.94 3.42
N ALA A 143 -3.01 9.26 3.25
CA ALA A 143 -2.27 10.18 4.10
C ALA A 143 -3.12 10.52 5.33
N VAL A 144 -2.54 10.34 6.52
CA VAL A 144 -3.22 10.70 7.78
C VAL A 144 -2.35 11.63 8.63
N ASP A 145 -3.01 12.45 9.45
CA ASP A 145 -2.32 13.30 10.42
C ASP A 145 -2.04 12.57 11.75
N SER A 146 -1.48 13.30 12.71
CA SER A 146 -1.17 12.81 14.06
C SER A 146 -2.39 12.35 14.86
N HIS A 147 -3.60 12.66 14.42
CA HIS A 147 -4.86 12.25 15.02
C HIS A 147 -5.54 11.10 14.25
N ASP A 148 -4.79 10.44 13.36
CA ASP A 148 -5.28 9.39 12.47
C ASP A 148 -6.46 9.85 11.59
N GLN A 149 -6.56 11.16 11.33
CA GLN A 149 -7.57 11.69 10.42
C GLN A 149 -7.04 11.70 9.00
N VAL A 150 -7.86 11.23 8.06
CA VAL A 150 -7.58 11.32 6.63
C VAL A 150 -7.55 12.79 6.23
N ILE A 151 -6.41 13.24 5.68
CA ILE A 151 -6.21 14.67 5.37
C ILE A 151 -6.53 15.03 3.92
N ARG A 152 -6.66 14.05 3.03
CA ARG A 152 -7.07 14.19 1.63
C ARG A 152 -7.59 12.86 1.05
N PRO A 153 -8.34 12.87 -0.06
CA PRO A 153 -8.71 11.63 -0.76
C PRO A 153 -7.50 10.78 -1.12
N SER A 154 -7.63 9.46 -1.05
CA SER A 154 -6.54 8.55 -1.40
C SER A 154 -6.37 8.48 -2.91
N LYS A 155 -5.15 8.73 -3.39
CA LYS A 155 -4.73 8.39 -4.76
C LYS A 155 -4.57 6.88 -4.90
N LEU A 156 -5.21 6.28 -5.90
CA LEU A 156 -5.21 4.82 -6.10
C LEU A 156 -4.02 4.33 -6.93
N TRP A 157 -3.84 3.02 -7.03
CA TRP A 157 -2.78 2.42 -7.85
C TRP A 157 -2.89 2.76 -9.35
N CYS A 158 -4.10 3.01 -9.84
CA CYS A 158 -4.35 3.41 -11.23
C CYS A 158 -4.32 4.93 -11.45
N ASP A 159 -4.01 5.72 -10.41
CA ASP A 159 -3.77 7.16 -10.54
C ASP A 159 -2.41 7.40 -11.22
N LEU A 160 -2.42 8.23 -12.27
CA LEU A 160 -1.27 8.52 -13.11
C LEU A 160 -0.68 9.91 -12.86
N GLU A 161 -1.20 10.67 -11.89
CA GLU A 161 -0.81 12.08 -11.69
C GLU A 161 0.64 12.23 -11.23
N SER A 162 1.18 11.20 -10.57
CA SER A 162 2.56 11.14 -10.07
C SER A 162 3.60 10.67 -11.11
N ALA A 163 3.31 10.80 -12.41
CA ALA A 163 4.22 10.34 -13.47
C ALA A 163 5.55 11.09 -13.51
N ALA A 164 5.53 12.42 -13.32
CA ALA A 164 6.76 13.20 -13.25
C ALA A 164 7.62 12.77 -12.05
N GLU A 165 6.99 12.52 -10.90
CA GLU A 165 7.67 12.03 -9.71
C GLU A 165 8.22 10.61 -9.86
N ALA A 166 7.52 9.75 -10.61
CA ALA A 166 8.03 8.45 -10.98
C ALA A 166 9.34 8.57 -11.77
N GLU A 167 9.40 9.43 -12.79
CA GLU A 167 10.62 9.67 -13.57
C GLU A 167 11.77 10.20 -12.71
N LEU A 168 11.50 11.15 -11.82
CA LEU A 168 12.49 11.71 -10.90
C LEU A 168 13.07 10.64 -9.96
N LEU A 169 12.20 9.82 -9.36
CA LEU A 169 12.62 8.74 -8.47
C LEU A 169 13.37 7.64 -9.25
N SER A 170 12.95 7.34 -10.48
CA SER A 170 13.65 6.37 -11.31
C SER A 170 15.10 6.76 -11.57
N GLN A 171 15.32 8.03 -11.91
CA GLN A 171 16.67 8.57 -12.13
C GLN A 171 17.50 8.58 -10.84
N ALA A 172 16.89 8.98 -9.72
CA ALA A 172 17.58 9.08 -8.44
C ALA A 172 17.99 7.72 -7.87
N TRP A 173 17.17 6.68 -8.06
CA TRP A 173 17.38 5.36 -7.48
C TRP A 173 17.97 4.34 -8.46
N GLY A 174 18.00 4.65 -9.76
CA GLY A 174 18.47 3.72 -10.78
C GLY A 174 17.58 2.49 -10.96
N VAL A 175 16.30 2.59 -10.60
CA VAL A 175 15.28 1.54 -10.73
C VAL A 175 14.07 2.09 -11.45
N ASP A 176 13.35 1.27 -12.21
CA ASP A 176 12.15 1.73 -12.91
C ASP A 176 10.97 1.90 -11.95
N MET A 177 10.69 3.13 -11.56
CA MET A 177 9.55 3.53 -10.75
C MET A 177 8.35 3.85 -11.64
N GLN A 178 7.19 3.32 -11.26
CA GLN A 178 5.92 3.58 -11.95
C GLN A 178 5.03 4.53 -11.12
N PRO A 179 4.17 5.36 -11.75
CA PRO A 179 3.21 6.22 -11.05
C PRO A 179 2.28 5.43 -10.11
N ALA A 180 2.11 4.14 -10.38
CA ALA A 180 1.33 3.25 -9.55
C ALA A 180 1.89 3.11 -8.14
N PHE A 181 3.21 3.23 -7.91
CA PHE A 181 3.82 2.99 -6.60
C PHE A 181 3.54 4.11 -5.58
N THR A 182 3.42 3.74 -4.29
CA THR A 182 3.11 4.71 -3.22
C THR A 182 4.18 5.80 -3.06
N ALA A 183 5.45 5.46 -3.29
CA ALA A 183 6.56 6.42 -3.17
C ALA A 183 6.43 7.62 -4.12
N THR A 184 5.94 7.41 -5.35
CA THR A 184 5.75 8.49 -6.32
C THR A 184 4.64 9.43 -5.87
N LYS A 185 3.57 8.88 -5.28
CA LYS A 185 2.44 9.64 -4.71
C LYS A 185 2.85 10.49 -3.51
N ILE A 186 3.77 10.00 -2.66
CA ILE A 186 4.31 10.76 -1.53
C ILE A 186 5.11 11.97 -2.04
N LEU A 187 5.97 11.77 -3.05
CA LEU A 187 6.71 12.88 -3.65
C LEU A 187 5.76 13.86 -4.36
N TRP A 188 4.72 13.34 -5.02
CA TRP A 188 3.71 14.17 -5.68
C TRP A 188 2.99 15.04 -4.64
N LEU A 189 2.62 14.46 -3.49
CA LEU A 189 1.96 15.18 -2.39
C LEU A 189 2.85 16.32 -1.90
N LYS A 190 4.15 16.06 -1.71
CA LYS A 190 5.14 17.06 -1.31
C LYS A 190 5.23 18.23 -2.31
N ASN A 191 5.23 17.93 -3.61
CA ASN A 191 5.43 18.92 -4.66
C ASN A 191 4.17 19.73 -4.97
N ASN A 192 2.99 19.10 -4.90
CA ASN A 192 1.73 19.65 -5.39
C ASN A 192 0.78 20.11 -4.27
N GLU A 193 0.88 19.52 -3.07
CA GLU A 193 0.05 19.87 -1.91
C GLU A 193 0.90 19.96 -0.63
N PRO A 194 1.84 20.94 -0.56
CA PRO A 194 2.81 21.02 0.54
C PRO A 194 2.17 21.17 1.92
N ASP A 195 0.99 21.80 2.02
CA ASP A 195 0.25 21.92 3.29
C ASP A 195 -0.29 20.57 3.77
N ASN A 196 -0.78 19.73 2.86
CA ASN A 196 -1.19 18.37 3.20
C ASN A 196 0.04 17.50 3.53
N PHE A 197 1.12 17.64 2.77
CA PHE A 197 2.37 16.94 3.08
C PHE A 197 2.92 17.31 4.46
N ALA A 198 2.86 18.59 4.85
CA ALA A 198 3.31 19.07 6.17
C ALA A 198 2.44 18.55 7.32
N ARG A 199 1.16 18.24 7.06
CA ARG A 199 0.23 17.65 8.04
C ARG A 199 0.32 16.12 8.12
N MET A 200 0.89 15.46 7.12
CA MET A 200 0.98 14.01 7.04
C MET A 200 1.98 13.47 8.07
N GLU A 201 1.50 12.59 8.94
CA GLU A 201 2.32 11.86 9.92
C GLU A 201 2.60 10.42 9.45
N LYS A 202 1.62 9.79 8.77
CA LYS A 202 1.69 8.39 8.32
C LYS A 202 1.14 8.23 6.90
#